data_AF-A0AAD9TND7-F1
#
_entry.id   AF-A0AAD9TND7-F1
#
_cell.length_a   1.000
_cell.length_b   1.000
_cell.length_c   1.000
_cell.angle_alpha   90.00
_cell.angle_beta   90.00
_cell.angle_gamma   90.00
#
_symmetry.space_group_name_H-M   'P 1'
#
loop_
_entity.id
_entity.type
_entity.pdbx_description
1 polymer ?
#
loop_
_entity_poly.entity_id
_entity_poly.type
_entity_poly.pdbx_seq_one_letter_code
_entity_poly.pdbx_strand_id
1 'polypeptide(L)'
;MKSEDSLNLIARLPVVASYVYRRIYNDGNIIPMDASLDCGANYLHMLGFDDPKMQELMRLYVTIHRWEIGNVSAHTGHLVGSALSDPYLSFAAALNGLAGPLHECMTENFRIKYGATTTFNIDYISSV
;
A
#
# COMPACT_ATOMS: atom_id res chain seq x y z
N MET A 1 -18.53 -10.64 8.66
CA MET A 1 -17.39 -10.49 7.73
C MET A 1 -16.95 -11.88 7.29
N LYS A 2 -17.03 -12.22 6.00
CA LYS A 2 -16.55 -13.52 5.50
C LYS A 2 -15.03 -13.48 5.41
N SER A 3 -14.34 -14.46 6.01
CA SER A 3 -12.87 -14.52 6.03
C SER A 3 -12.26 -14.66 4.63
N GLU A 4 -12.97 -15.30 3.72
CA GLU A 4 -12.55 -15.52 2.33
C GLU A 4 -12.43 -14.21 1.54
N ASP A 5 -13.40 -13.30 1.68
CA ASP A 5 -13.39 -12.00 1.00
C ASP A 5 -12.21 -11.13 1.46
N SER A 6 -11.86 -11.21 2.75
CA SER A 6 -10.68 -10.51 3.29
C SER A 6 -9.37 -11.06 2.75
N LEU A 7 -9.24 -12.38 2.60
CA LEU A 7 -8.04 -13.00 2.02
C LEU A 7 -7.93 -12.68 0.52
N ASN A 8 -9.05 -12.72 -0.21
CA ASN A 8 -9.10 -12.34 -1.61
C ASN A 8 -8.74 -10.86 -1.82
N LEU A 9 -9.20 -9.97 -0.93
CA LEU A 9 -8.85 -8.56 -0.94
C LEU A 9 -7.34 -8.37 -0.74
N ILE A 10 -6.75 -8.96 0.29
CA ILE A 10 -5.30 -8.86 0.58
C ILE A 10 -4.47 -9.36 -0.61
N ALA A 11 -4.87 -10.47 -1.24
CA ALA A 11 -4.16 -11.04 -2.39
C ALA A 11 -4.23 -10.15 -3.65
N ARG A 12 -5.36 -9.46 -3.88
CA ARG A 12 -5.57 -8.62 -5.08
C ARG A 12 -5.06 -7.19 -4.92
N LEU A 13 -4.91 -6.71 -3.69
CA LEU A 13 -4.54 -5.33 -3.41
C LEU A 13 -3.18 -4.92 -4.01
N PRO A 14 -2.10 -5.72 -3.89
CA PRO A 14 -0.82 -5.41 -4.54
C PRO A 14 -0.93 -5.28 -6.06
N VAL A 15 -1.81 -6.05 -6.71
CA VAL A 15 -2.00 -6.04 -8.16
C VAL A 15 -2.66 -4.75 -8.63
N VAL A 16 -3.70 -4.30 -7.90
CA VAL A 16 -4.37 -3.03 -8.23
C VAL A 16 -3.45 -1.85 -7.95
N ALA A 17 -2.71 -1.87 -6.83
CA ALA A 17 -1.77 -0.82 -6.46
C ALA A 17 -0.62 -0.69 -7.47
N SER A 18 0.00 -1.81 -7.88
CA SER A 18 1.08 -1.80 -8.88
C SER A 18 0.59 -1.33 -10.25
N TYR A 19 -0.62 -1.73 -10.65
CA TYR A 19 -1.25 -1.26 -11.88
C TYR A 19 -1.41 0.27 -11.90
N VAL A 20 -1.93 0.85 -10.80
CA VAL A 20 -2.08 2.31 -10.68
C VAL A 20 -0.72 3.01 -10.72
N TYR A 21 0.26 2.52 -9.97
CA TYR A 21 1.62 3.08 -9.95
C TYR A 21 2.22 3.12 -11.36
N ARG A 22 2.23 1.98 -12.07
CA ARG A 22 2.86 1.91 -13.39
C ARG A 22 2.09 2.69 -14.46
N ARG A 23 0.77 2.82 -14.33
CA ARG A 23 -0.02 3.68 -15.22
C ARG A 23 0.29 5.16 -15.05
N ILE A 24 0.65 5.60 -13.84
CA ILE A 24 0.97 7.01 -13.55
C ILE A 24 2.45 7.32 -13.84
N TYR A 25 3.36 6.42 -13.48
CA TYR A 25 4.80 6.70 -13.44
C TYR A 25 5.65 5.90 -14.44
N ASN A 26 5.09 4.90 -15.13
CA ASN A 26 5.82 4.00 -16.02
C ASN A 26 5.07 3.70 -17.32
N ASP A 27 4.34 4.69 -17.84
CA ASP A 27 3.64 4.65 -19.14
C ASP A 27 2.67 3.47 -19.32
N GLY A 28 2.18 2.90 -18.21
CA GLY A 28 1.28 1.75 -18.24
C GLY A 28 1.94 0.44 -18.66
N ASN A 29 3.27 0.34 -18.63
CA ASN A 29 3.95 -0.96 -18.73
C ASN A 29 3.53 -1.79 -17.51
N ILE A 30 2.91 -2.96 -17.69
CA ILE A 30 2.44 -3.81 -16.58
C ILE A 30 3.36 -5.04 -16.46
N ILE A 31 3.81 -5.35 -15.24
CA ILE A 31 4.59 -6.55 -14.93
C ILE A 31 3.62 -7.56 -14.30
N PRO A 32 3.55 -8.81 -14.80
CA PRO A 32 2.70 -9.83 -14.23
C PRO A 32 3.24 -10.31 -12.87
N MET A 33 2.36 -10.95 -12.10
CA MET A 33 2.70 -11.59 -10.84
C MET A 33 3.62 -12.80 -11.06
N ASP A 34 4.59 -13.02 -10.16
CA ASP A 34 5.39 -14.24 -10.09
C ASP A 34 4.89 -15.13 -8.93
N ALA A 35 4.48 -16.37 -9.25
CA ALA A 35 3.96 -17.32 -8.27
C ALA A 35 5.04 -17.90 -7.33
N SER A 36 6.33 -17.69 -7.62
CA SER A 36 7.45 -18.15 -6.80
C SER A 36 7.83 -17.18 -5.68
N LEU A 37 7.34 -15.93 -5.74
CA LEU A 37 7.66 -14.86 -4.78
C LEU A 37 6.61 -14.75 -3.66
N ASP A 38 7.05 -14.36 -2.46
CA ASP A 38 6.15 -13.99 -1.36
C ASP A 38 5.45 -12.65 -1.65
N CYS A 39 4.37 -12.35 -0.91
CA CYS A 39 3.54 -11.16 -1.13
C CYS A 39 4.33 -9.84 -1.17
N GLY A 40 5.37 -9.68 -0.35
CA GLY A 40 6.17 -8.45 -0.29
C GLY A 40 7.09 -8.32 -1.49
N ALA A 41 7.82 -9.40 -1.82
CA ALA A 41 8.70 -9.43 -2.98
C ALA A 41 7.92 -9.32 -4.30
N ASN A 42 6.77 -9.98 -4.39
CA ASN A 42 5.92 -9.97 -5.58
C ASN A 42 5.29 -8.59 -5.84
N TYR A 43 4.90 -7.87 -4.77
CA TYR A 43 4.46 -6.49 -4.89
C TYR A 43 5.56 -5.60 -5.49
N LEU A 44 6.78 -5.74 -4.98
CA LEU A 44 7.93 -4.95 -5.44
C LEU A 44 8.33 -5.29 -6.88
N HIS A 45 8.31 -6.58 -7.24
CA HIS A 45 8.50 -7.06 -8.60
C HIS A 45 7.50 -6.41 -9.56
N MET A 46 6.21 -6.41 -9.21
CA MET A 46 5.17 -5.77 -10.01
C MET A 46 5.29 -4.25 -10.10
N LEU A 47 6.02 -3.59 -9.20
CA LEU A 47 6.37 -2.17 -9.30
C LEU A 47 7.58 -1.92 -10.24
N GLY A 48 8.33 -2.98 -10.57
CA GLY A 48 9.52 -2.91 -11.43
C GLY A 48 10.85 -2.88 -10.69
N PHE A 49 10.91 -3.32 -9.43
CA PHE A 49 12.16 -3.43 -8.69
C PHE A 49 12.45 -4.85 -8.23
N ASP A 50 13.63 -5.36 -8.58
CA ASP A 50 14.06 -6.72 -8.27
C ASP A 50 15.27 -6.78 -7.32
N ASP A 51 15.71 -5.63 -6.76
CA ASP A 51 16.82 -5.62 -5.79
C ASP A 51 16.43 -6.38 -4.50
N PRO A 52 17.16 -7.45 -4.12
CA PRO A 52 16.90 -8.20 -2.90
C PRO A 52 16.88 -7.33 -1.63
N LYS A 53 17.69 -6.27 -1.56
CA LYS A 53 17.67 -5.36 -0.40
C LYS A 53 16.38 -4.58 -0.31
N MET A 54 15.82 -4.17 -1.45
CA MET A 54 14.55 -3.49 -1.48
C MET A 54 13.38 -4.44 -1.17
N GLN A 55 13.50 -5.73 -1.50
CA GLN A 55 12.51 -6.73 -1.10
C GLN A 55 12.46 -6.87 0.42
N GLU A 56 13.61 -6.92 1.10
CA GLU A 56 13.66 -6.93 2.57
C GLU A 56 13.07 -5.65 3.18
N LEU A 57 13.38 -4.49 2.59
CA LEU A 57 12.80 -3.22 3.02
C LEU A 57 11.28 -3.19 2.85
N MET A 58 10.76 -3.71 1.73
CA MET A 58 9.31 -3.79 1.47
C MET A 58 8.61 -4.70 2.49
N ARG A 59 9.19 -5.87 2.80
CA ARG A 59 8.66 -6.77 3.84
C ARG A 59 8.62 -6.09 5.20
N LEU A 60 9.68 -5.38 5.58
CA LEU A 60 9.72 -4.61 6.82
C LEU A 60 8.67 -3.49 6.81
N TYR A 61 8.58 -2.73 5.73
CA TYR A 61 7.66 -1.61 5.56
C TYR A 61 6.20 -2.02 5.77
N VAL A 62 5.76 -3.08 5.09
CA VAL A 62 4.40 -3.62 5.23
C VAL A 62 4.15 -4.13 6.65
N THR A 63 5.17 -4.73 7.27
CA THR A 63 5.05 -5.28 8.64
C THR A 63 4.84 -4.18 9.67
N ILE A 64 5.62 -3.09 9.63
CA ILE A 64 5.55 -2.02 10.63
C ILE A 64 4.31 -1.14 10.46
N HIS A 65 3.78 -0.99 9.23
CA HIS A 65 2.57 -0.19 8.95
C HIS A 65 1.28 -1.01 9.02
N ARG A 66 1.35 -2.30 9.38
CA ARG A 66 0.20 -3.20 9.38
C ARG A 66 -0.88 -2.78 10.38
N TRP A 67 -0.50 -2.08 11.44
CA TRP A 67 -1.42 -1.81 12.52
C TRP A 67 -1.07 -0.56 13.32
N GLU A 68 -2.03 0.36 13.34
CA GLU A 68 -2.04 1.50 14.22
C GLU A 68 -3.44 1.58 14.84
N ILE A 69 -3.53 1.59 16.17
CA ILE A 69 -4.80 1.61 16.90
C ILE A 69 -5.42 2.99 16.80
N GLY A 70 -6.72 3.04 16.49
CA GLY A 70 -7.53 4.25 16.69
C GLY A 70 -7.32 5.35 15.64
N ASN A 71 -6.59 5.07 14.56
CA ASN A 71 -6.49 5.98 13.43
C ASN A 71 -7.81 6.01 12.61
N VAL A 72 -8.01 7.06 11.80
CA VAL A 72 -9.28 7.30 11.07
C VAL A 72 -9.56 6.16 10.09
N SER A 73 -8.53 5.64 9.42
CA SER A 73 -8.70 4.53 8.46
C SER A 73 -9.19 3.24 9.14
N ALA A 74 -8.60 2.86 10.27
CA ALA A 74 -8.97 1.68 11.05
C ALA A 74 -10.38 1.83 11.64
N HIS A 75 -10.71 3.02 12.18
CA HIS A 75 -12.02 3.29 12.74
C HIS A 75 -13.12 3.31 11.68
N THR A 76 -12.86 3.91 10.51
CA THR A 76 -13.82 3.97 9.39
C THR A 76 -14.12 2.58 8.84
N GLY A 77 -13.10 1.75 8.63
CA GLY A 77 -13.29 0.37 8.17
C GLY A 77 -14.11 -0.45 9.17
N HIS A 78 -13.85 -0.28 10.47
CA HIS A 78 -14.62 -0.94 11.53
C HIS A 78 -16.08 -0.46 11.59
N LEU A 79 -16.30 0.85 11.49
CA LEU A 79 -17.64 1.46 11.49
C LEU A 79 -18.48 0.95 10.32
N VAL A 80 -17.96 0.98 9.09
CA VAL A 80 -18.68 0.49 7.90
C VAL A 80 -18.91 -1.02 7.98
N GLY A 81 -17.95 -1.78 8.51
CA GLY A 81 -18.10 -3.22 8.71
C GLY A 81 -19.14 -3.59 9.78
N SER A 82 -19.38 -2.73 10.76
CA SER A 82 -20.38 -2.95 11.82
C SER A 82 -21.82 -3.01 11.27
N ALA A 83 -22.06 -2.36 10.13
CA ALA A 83 -23.32 -2.42 9.40
C ALA A 83 -23.46 -3.68 8.51
N LEU A 84 -22.62 -4.70 8.72
CA LEU A 84 -22.55 -5.94 7.94
C LEU A 84 -22.12 -5.76 6.47
N SER A 85 -21.49 -4.63 6.14
CA SER A 85 -20.84 -4.42 4.83
C SER A 85 -19.73 -5.45 4.60
N ASP A 86 -19.50 -5.80 3.34
CA ASP A 86 -18.41 -6.70 2.96
C ASP A 86 -17.02 -6.03 3.12
N PRO A 87 -15.93 -6.82 3.18
CA PRO A 87 -14.59 -6.29 3.34
C PRO A 87 -14.14 -5.29 2.27
N TYR A 88 -14.64 -5.38 1.03
CA TYR A 88 -14.26 -4.46 -0.04
C TYR A 88 -14.83 -3.07 0.22
N LEU A 89 -16.12 -2.98 0.60
CA LEU A 89 -16.76 -1.72 0.95
C LEU A 89 -16.14 -1.08 2.20
N SER A 90 -15.91 -1.88 3.24
CA SER A 90 -15.24 -1.41 4.46
C SER A 90 -13.83 -0.90 4.19
N PHE A 91 -13.05 -1.60 3.37
CA PHE A 91 -11.70 -1.19 3.03
C PHE A 91 -11.65 0.05 2.12
N ALA A 92 -12.54 0.14 1.13
CA ALA A 92 -12.65 1.32 0.28
C ALA A 92 -12.99 2.59 1.10
N ALA A 93 -13.91 2.48 2.06
CA ALA A 93 -14.19 3.59 2.97
C ALA A 93 -12.99 3.94 3.87
N ALA A 94 -12.25 2.93 4.34
CA ALA A 94 -11.02 3.14 5.11
C ALA A 94 -9.94 3.88 4.30
N LEU A 95 -9.78 3.56 3.00
CA LEU A 95 -8.86 4.27 2.11
C LEU A 95 -9.24 5.75 1.92
N ASN A 96 -10.54 6.07 1.86
CA ASN A 96 -10.99 7.46 1.79
C ASN A 96 -10.65 8.23 3.08
N GLY A 97 -10.75 7.57 4.24
CA GLY A 97 -10.31 8.14 5.52
C GLY A 97 -8.80 8.32 5.60
N LEU A 98 -8.03 7.37 5.03
CA LEU A 98 -6.58 7.41 4.93
C LEU A 98 -6.10 8.59 4.08
N ALA A 99 -6.71 8.80 2.90
CA ALA A 99 -6.39 9.90 1.99
C ALA A 99 -6.71 11.31 2.55
N GLY A 100 -7.30 11.39 3.74
CA GLY A 100 -7.56 12.67 4.41
C GLY A 100 -6.25 13.38 4.78
N PRO A 101 -6.09 14.69 4.47
CA PRO A 101 -4.85 15.42 4.75
C PRO A 101 -4.41 15.40 6.22
N LEU A 102 -5.34 15.25 7.16
CA LEU A 102 -5.06 15.17 8.60
C LEU A 102 -4.66 13.77 9.08
N HIS A 103 -4.89 12.73 8.27
CA HIS A 103 -4.51 11.36 8.57
C HIS A 103 -3.09 11.06 8.07
N GLU A 104 -2.78 11.44 6.83
CA GLU A 104 -1.42 11.34 6.25
C GLU A 104 -0.50 12.49 6.68
N CYS A 105 -1.04 13.50 7.37
CA CYS A 105 -0.37 14.75 7.73
C CYS A 105 1.00 14.54 8.39
N MET A 106 1.14 13.50 9.21
CA MET A 106 2.39 13.25 9.93
C MET A 106 3.52 12.90 8.97
N THR A 107 3.25 12.08 7.96
CA THR A 107 4.25 11.63 6.97
C THR A 107 4.66 12.77 6.05
N GLU A 108 3.71 13.55 5.52
CA GLU A 108 4.01 14.67 4.61
C GLU A 108 4.65 15.86 5.36
N ASN A 109 4.21 16.17 6.59
CA ASN A 109 4.83 17.26 7.36
C ASN A 109 6.24 16.90 7.84
N PHE A 110 6.54 15.63 8.13
CA PHE A 110 7.93 15.21 8.42
C PHE A 110 8.83 15.38 7.19
N ARG A 111 8.34 15.06 5.99
CA ARG A 111 9.02 15.30 4.71
C ARG A 111 9.32 16.79 4.51
N ILE A 112 8.34 17.67 4.70
CA ILE A 112 8.48 19.12 4.52
C ILE A 112 9.38 19.76 5.60
N LYS A 113 9.24 19.35 6.86
CA LYS A 113 9.88 20.01 8.01
C LYS A 113 11.30 19.52 8.31
N TYR A 114 11.58 18.24 8.07
CA TYR A 114 12.85 17.62 8.44
C TYR A 114 13.64 17.08 7.24
N GLY A 115 13.16 17.27 6.01
CA GLY A 115 13.81 16.73 4.82
C GLY A 115 13.98 15.21 4.86
N ALA A 116 13.15 14.53 5.66
CA ALA A 116 13.24 13.10 5.85
C ALA A 116 12.80 12.39 4.56
N THR A 117 13.79 11.94 3.78
CA THR A 117 13.64 11.01 2.66
C THR A 117 13.29 9.62 3.18
N THR A 118 12.10 9.44 3.76
CA THR A 118 11.55 8.10 4.06
C THR A 118 10.61 7.59 2.97
N THR A 119 10.36 8.41 1.93
CA THR A 119 9.90 7.92 0.63
C THR A 119 11.09 7.34 -0.13
N PHE A 120 10.96 6.09 -0.56
CA PHE A 120 11.63 5.57 -1.74
C PHE A 120 11.75 6.70 -2.77
N ASN A 121 12.98 7.07 -3.03
CA ASN A 121 13.31 8.26 -3.79
C ASN A 121 12.92 8.00 -5.25
N ILE A 122 11.79 8.55 -5.70
CA ILE A 122 11.38 8.52 -7.12
C ILE A 122 12.43 9.19 -8.01
N ASP A 123 13.22 10.12 -7.47
CA ASP A 123 14.34 10.73 -8.19
C ASP A 123 15.59 9.82 -8.31
N TYR A 124 15.67 8.75 -7.52
CA TYR A 124 16.71 7.71 -7.68
C TYR A 124 16.34 6.69 -8.78
N ILE A 125 15.08 6.68 -9.22
CA ILE A 125 14.58 5.77 -10.27
C ILE A 125 14.73 6.40 -11.66
N SER A 126 14.93 7.72 -11.75
CA SER A 126 15.17 8.44 -13.01
C SER A 126 16.66 8.65 -13.32
N SER A 127 17.58 8.20 -12.45
CA SER A 127 19.02 8.45 -12.57
C SER A 127 19.89 7.18 -12.58
N VAL A 128 19.28 6.00 -12.78
CA VAL A 128 19.99 4.75 -13.09
C VAL A 128 19.38 4.10 -14.33
#